data_AF-A0A9D8GMH6-F1
#
_entry.id   AF-A0A9D8GMH6-F1
#
_cell.length_a   1.000
_cell.length_b   1.000
_cell.length_c   1.000
_cell.angle_alpha   90.00
_cell.angle_beta   90.00
_cell.angle_gamma   90.00
#
_symmetry.space_group_name_H-M   'P 1'
#
loop_
_entity.id
_entity.type
_entity.pdbx_description
1 polymer ?
#
loop_
_entity_poly.entity_id
_entity_poly.type
_entity_poly.pdbx_seq_one_letter_code
_entity_poly.pdbx_strand_id
1 'polypeptide(L)' 'MISPCIGVCKLDPRSNLCLGCRRTIDEIGRWSIMDDDQRRAVLELLPQRKL' A
#
# COMPACT_ATOMS: atom_id res chain seq x y z
N MET A 1 -7.61 -6.45 11.24
CA MET A 1 -6.47 -6.29 10.30
C MET A 1 -6.99 -6.33 8.87
N ILE A 2 -7.31 -5.17 8.28
CA ILE A 2 -7.71 -5.07 6.87
C ILE A 2 -6.47 -4.73 6.06
N SER A 3 -5.95 -5.69 5.30
CA SER A 3 -4.89 -5.44 4.33
C SER A 3 -5.53 -5.20 2.95
N PRO A 4 -5.15 -4.13 2.23
CA PRO A 4 -5.67 -3.85 0.89
C PRO A 4 -5.01 -4.72 -0.19
N CYS A 5 -4.25 -5.75 0.20
CA CYS A 5 -3.52 -6.62 -0.71
C CYS A 5 -4.45 -7.63 -1.38
N ILE A 6 -4.46 -7.63 -2.72
CA ILE A 6 -5.23 -8.58 -3.54
C ILE A 6 -4.38 -9.76 -4.05
N GLY A 7 -3.19 -9.98 -3.47
CA GLY A 7 -2.26 -11.05 -3.90
C GLY A 7 -1.43 -10.73 -5.15
N VAL A 8 -1.53 -9.51 -5.68
CA VAL A 8 -0.71 -9.05 -6.82
C VAL A 8 0.53 -8.32 -6.28
N CYS A 9 1.72 -8.90 -6.51
CA CYS A 9 3.00 -8.30 -6.16
C CYS A 9 3.74 -7.83 -7.41
N LYS A 10 3.24 -6.77 -8.04
CA LYS A 10 3.91 -6.09 -9.16
C LYS A 10 3.94 -4.60 -8.87
N LEU A 11 5.12 -3.99 -9.02
CA LEU A 11 5.29 -2.54 -8.90
C LEU A 11 5.18 -1.90 -10.27
N ASP A 12 4.53 -0.74 -10.32
CA ASP A 12 4.57 0.13 -11.47
C ASP A 12 5.93 0.85 -11.52
N PRO A 13 6.68 0.74 -12.64
CA PRO A 13 8.01 1.32 -12.74
C PRO A 13 8.03 2.86 -12.82
N ARG A 14 6.88 3.53 -13.02
CA ARG A 14 6.80 5.00 -13.12
C ARG A 14 6.46 5.65 -11.78
N SER A 15 5.49 5.10 -11.07
CA SER A 15 4.97 5.60 -9.80
C SER A 15 5.58 4.90 -8.58
N ASN A 16 6.28 3.78 -8.78
CA ASN A 16 6.83 2.94 -7.71
C ASN A 16 5.77 2.42 -6.72
N LEU A 17 4.53 2.29 -7.19
CA LEU A 17 3.39 1.78 -6.43
C LEU A 17 3.03 0.36 -6.85
N CYS A 18 2.53 -0.44 -5.93
CA CYS A 18 2.01 -1.76 -6.25
C CYS A 18 0.75 -1.64 -7.12
N LEU A 19 0.74 -2.32 -8.26
CA LEU A 19 -0.40 -2.33 -9.20
C LEU A 19 -1.68 -2.89 -8.57
N GLY A 20 -1.57 -3.77 -7.57
CA GLY A 20 -2.71 -4.35 -6.87
C GLY A 20 -3.23 -3.49 -5.72
N CYS A 21 -2.36 -3.20 -4.75
CA CYS A 21 -2.76 -2.52 -3.51
C CYS A 21 -2.41 -1.03 -3.46
N ARG A 22 -1.74 -0.49 -4.48
CA ARG A 22 -1.29 0.92 -4.59
C ARG A 22 -0.43 1.42 -3.42
N ARG A 23 0.16 0.49 -2.66
CA ARG A 23 1.17 0.77 -1.63
C ARG A 23 2.56 0.76 -2.24
N THR A 24 3.45 1.57 -1.70
CA THR A 24 4.89 1.53 -1.96
C THR A 24 5.52 0.28 -1.34
N ILE A 25 6.70 -0.12 -1.82
CA ILE A 25 7.46 -1.25 -1.26
C ILE A 25 7.75 -1.07 0.24
N ASP A 26 7.98 0.16 0.66
CA ASP A 26 8.28 0.52 2.02
C ASP A 26 7.07 0.32 2.95
N GLU A 27 5.89 0.79 2.54
CA GLU A 27 4.64 0.55 3.27
C GLU A 27 4.30 -0.94 3.33
N ILE A 28 4.62 -1.71 2.28
CA ILE A 28 4.44 -3.16 2.25
C ILE A 28 5.35 -3.82 3.30
N GLY A 29 6.63 -3.44 3.35
CA GLY A 29 7.60 -4.00 4.29
C GLY A 29 7.33 -3.63 5.74
N ARG A 30 6.84 -2.41 5.99
CA ARG A 30 6.52 -1.93 7.35
C ARG A 30 5.09 -2.27 7.82
N TRP A 31 4.23 -2.80 6.95
CA TRP A 31 2.81 -3.04 7.26
C TRP A 31 2.57 -3.86 8.54
N SER A 32 3.38 -4.89 8.76
CA SER A 32 3.25 -5.78 9.91
C SER A 32 3.58 -5.10 11.23
N ILE A 33 4.45 -4.08 11.21
CA ILE A 33 4.90 -3.33 12.39
C ILE A 33 4.18 -1.99 12.57
N MET A 34 3.36 -1.57 11.60
CA MET A 34 2.58 -0.33 11.70
C MET A 34 1.48 -0.44 12.76
N ASP A 35 1.21 0.65 13.47
CA ASP A 35 0.04 0.76 14.36
C ASP A 35 -1.25 1.00 13.56
N ASP A 36 -2.41 0.89 14.22
CA ASP A 36 -3.72 1.01 13.54
C ASP A 36 -3.90 2.40 12.88
N ASP A 37 -3.40 3.45 13.53
CA ASP A 37 -3.43 4.82 13.02
C ASP A 37 -2.58 4.98 11.74
N GLN A 38 -1.37 4.43 11.74
CA GLN A 38 -0.49 4.42 10.57
C GLN A 38 -1.11 3.63 9.41
N ARG A 39 -1.71 2.46 9.71
CA ARG A 39 -2.41 1.66 8.69
C ARG A 39 -3.59 2.43 8.11
N ARG A 40 -4.35 3.14 8.95
CA ARG A 40 -5.49 3.95 8.52
C ARG A 40 -5.05 5.09 7.61
N ALA A 41 -4.01 5.83 8.00
CA ALA A 41 -3.44 6.88 7.17
C ALA A 41 -3.03 6.37 5.78
N VAL A 42 -2.37 5.20 5.71
CA VAL A 42 -2.03 4.58 4.42
C VAL A 42 -3.27 4.26 3.61
N LEU A 43 -4.29 3.65 4.22
CA LEU A 43 -5.55 3.27 3.56
C LEU A 43 -6.31 4.48 3.01
N GLU A 44 -6.32 5.61 3.72
CA GLU A 44 -6.97 6.85 3.28
C GLU A 44 -6.25 7.51 2.09
N LEU A 45 -4.94 7.29 1.96
CA LEU A 45 -4.14 7.78 0.83
C LEU A 45 -4.32 6.93 -0.43
N LEU A 46 -4.61 5.63 -0.31
CA LEU A 46 -4.76 4.72 -1.46
C LEU A 46 -5.75 5.19 -2.54
N PRO A 47 -6.98 5.65 -2.22
CA PRO A 47 -7.90 6.13 -3.24
C PRO A 47 -7.39 7.39 -3.98
N GLN A 48 -6.51 8.17 -3.37
CA GLN A 48 -5.91 9.36 -3.97
C GLN A 48 -4.74 9.02 -4.91
N ARG A 49 -4.14 7.83 -4.75
CA ARG A 49 -3.05 7.36 -5.60
C ARG A 49 -3.57 6.89 -6.95
N LYS A 50 -3.15 7.60 -8.00
CA LYS A 50 -3.34 7.22 -9.40
C LYS A 50 -2.04 6.60 -9.93
N LEU A 51 -2.18 5.48 -10.64
CA LEU A 51 -1.11 4.82 -11.38
C LEU A 51 -0.93 5.49 -12.74
#